data_AF-A0A3N6LXU1-F1
#
_entry.id   AF-A0A3N6LXU1-F1
#
_cell.length_a   1.000
_cell.length_b   1.000
_cell.length_c   1.000
_cell.angle_alpha   90.00
_cell.angle_beta   90.00
_cell.angle_gamma   90.00
#
_symmetry.space_group_name_H-M   'P 1'
#
loop_
_entity.id
_entity.type
_entity.pdbx_description
1 polymer ?
#
loop_
_entity_poly.entity_id
_entity_poly.type
_entity_poly.pdbx_seq_one_letter_code
_entity_poly.pdbx_strand_id
1 'polypeptide(L)'
;MSSYEYEIQAIYGDSIEPASRLSESERTRLTASKRVVDQNYFELDQYIDGTLATNPIYLCSRDRRQEAGFEVLRLLHNYLASLYSFNETVRVLCNRRTRDGTSLSSGAFSPSSSDDSYYGRKLEFLRGLRTDFQHGGFSCLTFETSGTLGEFAGYHVVFDRQAFLEESGLREPQRFLTSTNESERQYPLCFVARFHTERLQSFYTELEAWFKSASHE
;
A
#
# COMPACT_ATOMS: atom_id res chain seq x y z
N MET A 1 12.18 16.96 -14.19
CA MET A 1 11.72 15.56 -14.03
C MET A 1 12.95 14.70 -14.13
N SER A 2 13.40 14.13 -13.02
CA SER A 2 14.45 13.11 -13.09
C SER A 2 13.91 11.92 -13.89
N SER A 3 14.61 11.49 -14.94
CA SER A 3 14.18 10.40 -15.83
C SER A 3 14.74 9.07 -15.34
N TYR A 4 14.33 8.62 -14.16
CA TYR A 4 14.67 7.28 -13.71
C TYR A 4 14.02 6.23 -14.62
N GLU A 5 14.75 5.18 -14.96
CA GLU A 5 14.25 4.08 -15.79
C GLU A 5 13.33 3.15 -14.98
N TYR A 6 13.61 3.02 -13.68
CA TYR A 6 12.87 2.16 -12.76
C TYR A 6 12.38 2.93 -11.53
N GLU A 7 11.19 2.63 -11.03
CA GLU A 7 10.67 3.22 -9.78
C GLU A 7 11.61 3.02 -8.59
N ILE A 8 12.38 1.93 -8.55
CA ILE A 8 13.35 1.70 -7.47
C ILE A 8 14.47 2.76 -7.48
N GLN A 9 14.93 3.21 -8.65
CA GLN A 9 15.91 4.30 -8.75
C GLN A 9 15.32 5.63 -8.26
N ALA A 10 14.04 5.88 -8.55
CA ALA A 10 13.33 7.04 -8.02
C ALA A 10 13.21 6.99 -6.49
N ILE A 11 13.04 5.81 -5.90
CA ILE A 11 13.03 5.60 -4.45
C ILE A 11 14.42 5.84 -3.85
N TYR A 12 15.49 5.46 -4.54
CA TYR A 12 16.86 5.78 -4.15
C TYR A 12 17.20 7.27 -4.33
N GLY A 13 16.53 7.96 -5.26
CA GLY A 13 16.89 9.30 -5.68
C GLY A 13 18.19 9.33 -6.51
N ASP A 14 18.54 8.21 -7.14
CA ASP A 14 19.75 8.06 -7.95
C ASP A 14 19.60 6.93 -8.99
N SER A 15 20.29 7.06 -10.12
CA SER A 15 20.26 6.12 -11.26
C SER A 15 21.15 4.91 -11.00
N ILE A 16 20.92 4.22 -9.89
CA ILE A 16 21.74 3.08 -9.49
C ILE A 16 21.37 1.80 -10.25
N GLU A 17 22.37 0.94 -10.42
CA GLU A 17 22.24 -0.37 -11.04
C GLU A 17 22.38 -1.50 -10.01
N PRO A 18 21.76 -2.66 -10.24
CA PRO A 18 21.97 -3.80 -9.37
C PRO A 18 23.37 -4.40 -9.61
N ALA A 19 24.11 -4.57 -8.53
CA ALA A 19 25.45 -5.18 -8.47
C ALA A 19 25.48 -6.60 -9.03
N SER A 20 24.38 -7.34 -8.87
CA SER A 20 24.24 -8.71 -9.34
C SER A 20 22.76 -9.08 -9.46
N ARG A 21 22.47 -10.13 -10.22
CA ARG A 21 21.14 -10.74 -10.23
C ARG A 21 20.77 -11.32 -8.86
N LEU A 22 19.46 -11.47 -8.63
CA LEU A 22 18.96 -12.23 -7.49
C LEU A 22 19.32 -13.71 -7.62
N SER A 23 19.69 -14.32 -6.49
CA SER A 23 19.73 -15.78 -6.40
C SER A 23 18.33 -16.39 -6.55
N GLU A 24 18.26 -17.69 -6.79
CA GLU A 24 16.97 -18.41 -6.84
C GLU A 24 16.20 -18.31 -5.52
N SER A 25 16.89 -18.39 -4.38
CA SER A 25 16.28 -18.28 -3.05
C SER A 25 15.73 -16.87 -2.79
N GLU A 26 16.43 -15.83 -3.24
CA GLU A 26 15.98 -14.44 -3.12
C GLU A 26 14.79 -14.16 -4.03
N ARG A 27 14.81 -14.66 -5.26
CA ARG A 27 13.67 -14.58 -6.19
C ARG A 27 12.46 -15.27 -5.58
N THR A 28 12.64 -16.47 -5.05
CA THR A 28 11.57 -17.23 -4.38
C THR A 28 10.99 -16.45 -3.21
N ARG A 29 11.83 -15.84 -2.37
CA ARG A 29 11.39 -15.01 -1.24
C ARG A 29 10.62 -13.77 -1.70
N LEU A 30 11.10 -13.06 -2.72
CA LEU A 30 10.44 -11.88 -3.28
C LEU A 30 9.06 -12.26 -3.82
N THR A 31 8.97 -13.30 -4.65
CA THR A 31 7.71 -13.81 -5.20
C THR A 31 6.76 -14.30 -4.11
N ALA A 32 7.26 -15.01 -3.10
CA ALA A 32 6.43 -15.46 -1.97
C ALA A 32 5.84 -14.27 -1.20
N SER A 33 6.65 -13.24 -0.92
CA SER A 33 6.17 -12.04 -0.24
C SER A 33 5.10 -11.30 -1.06
N LYS A 34 5.27 -11.21 -2.39
CA LYS A 34 4.28 -10.63 -3.31
C LYS A 34 2.97 -11.44 -3.32
N ARG A 35 3.05 -12.77 -3.38
CA ARG A 35 1.88 -13.66 -3.34
C ARG A 35 1.04 -13.48 -2.07
N VAL A 36 1.68 -13.23 -0.92
CA VAL A 36 0.95 -12.96 0.32
C VAL A 36 0.16 -11.64 0.21
N VAL A 37 0.72 -10.61 -0.42
CA VAL A 37 -0.03 -9.36 -0.67
C VAL A 37 -1.21 -9.60 -1.61
N ASP A 38 -1.00 -10.36 -2.68
CA ASP A 38 -2.03 -10.69 -3.66
C ASP A 38 -3.17 -11.50 -3.04
N GLN A 39 -2.86 -12.47 -2.18
CA GLN A 39 -3.87 -13.25 -1.46
C GLN A 39 -4.70 -12.38 -0.51
N ASN A 40 -4.07 -11.50 0.26
CA ASN A 40 -4.80 -10.60 1.16
C ASN A 40 -5.65 -9.58 0.39
N TYR A 41 -5.17 -9.11 -0.77
CA TYR A 41 -5.98 -8.26 -1.63
C TYR A 41 -7.18 -9.03 -2.18
N PHE A 42 -6.98 -10.26 -2.67
CA PHE A 42 -8.05 -11.10 -3.16
C PHE A 42 -9.12 -11.35 -2.10
N GLU A 43 -8.74 -11.65 -0.86
CA GLU A 43 -9.70 -11.82 0.24
C GLU A 43 -10.50 -10.54 0.52
N LEU A 44 -9.84 -9.37 0.49
CA LEU A 44 -10.52 -8.08 0.63
C LEU A 44 -11.48 -7.81 -0.55
N ASP A 45 -11.03 -8.06 -1.77
CA ASP A 45 -11.77 -7.86 -3.03
C ASP A 45 -13.01 -8.76 -3.11
N GLN A 46 -12.92 -10.00 -2.64
CA GLN A 46 -14.07 -10.92 -2.55
C GLN A 46 -15.10 -10.48 -1.50
N TYR A 47 -14.71 -9.67 -0.52
CA TYR A 47 -15.59 -9.23 0.56
C TYR A 47 -16.35 -7.94 0.23
N ILE A 48 -15.88 -7.19 -0.76
CA ILE A 48 -16.47 -5.92 -1.20
C ILE A 48 -17.27 -6.12 -2.48
N ASP A 49 -18.39 -5.41 -2.60
CA ASP A 49 -19.17 -5.29 -3.83
C ASP A 49 -18.90 -3.93 -4.48
N GLY A 50 -19.16 -3.83 -5.78
CA GLY A 50 -18.92 -2.64 -6.59
C GLY A 50 -17.56 -2.64 -7.29
N THR A 51 -17.27 -1.53 -7.96
CA THR A 51 -16.05 -1.32 -8.74
C THR A 51 -15.43 0.03 -8.39
N LEU A 52 -14.27 0.33 -8.96
CA LEU A 52 -13.68 1.67 -8.89
C LEU A 52 -14.61 2.78 -9.42
N ALA A 53 -15.54 2.46 -10.33
CA ALA A 53 -16.49 3.43 -10.86
C ALA A 53 -17.67 3.71 -9.92
N THR A 54 -18.04 2.74 -9.07
CA THR A 54 -19.17 2.84 -8.14
C THR A 54 -18.74 3.05 -6.70
N ASN A 55 -17.43 3.07 -6.45
CA ASN A 55 -16.76 2.93 -5.16
C ASN A 55 -17.11 1.60 -4.46
N PRO A 56 -16.13 0.81 -4.00
CA PRO A 56 -16.43 -0.41 -3.28
C PRO A 56 -17.22 -0.15 -2.00
N ILE A 57 -18.15 -1.05 -1.74
CA ILE A 57 -18.98 -1.12 -0.53
C ILE A 57 -18.85 -2.51 0.06
N TYR A 58 -19.12 -2.68 1.34
CA TYR A 58 -19.48 -4.00 1.85
C TYR A 58 -20.98 -4.06 2.09
N LEU A 59 -21.59 -5.17 1.69
CA LEU A 59 -23.01 -5.44 1.88
C LEU A 59 -23.20 -6.33 3.10
N CYS A 60 -24.07 -5.93 4.01
CA CYS A 60 -24.41 -6.78 5.15
C CYS A 60 -25.86 -6.58 5.57
N SER A 61 -26.37 -7.56 6.32
CA SER A 61 -27.61 -7.36 7.06
C SER A 61 -27.43 -6.26 8.12
N ARG A 62 -28.46 -5.45 8.36
CA ARG A 62 -28.39 -4.28 9.24
C ARG A 62 -28.05 -4.63 10.68
N ASP A 63 -28.49 -5.78 11.16
CA ASP A 63 -28.16 -6.34 12.49
C ASP A 63 -26.69 -6.75 12.63
N ARG A 64 -26.00 -7.04 11.51
CA ARG A 64 -24.58 -7.47 11.47
C ARG A 64 -23.61 -6.38 11.05
N ARG A 65 -24.04 -5.11 10.99
CA ARG A 65 -23.20 -3.99 10.51
C ARG A 65 -21.86 -3.92 11.24
N GLN A 66 -21.84 -4.08 12.56
CA GLN A 66 -20.61 -4.00 13.34
C GLN A 66 -19.65 -5.15 13.01
N GLU A 67 -20.14 -6.39 13.01
CA GLU A 67 -19.33 -7.57 12.66
C GLU A 67 -18.75 -7.46 11.24
N ALA A 68 -19.57 -7.09 10.27
CA ALA A 68 -19.12 -6.90 8.88
C ALA A 68 -18.11 -5.76 8.74
N GLY A 69 -18.33 -4.64 9.46
CA GLY A 69 -17.38 -3.55 9.51
C GLY A 69 -16.02 -3.97 10.08
N PHE A 70 -16.01 -4.72 11.19
CA PHE A 70 -14.77 -5.26 11.76
C PHE A 70 -14.05 -6.20 10.81
N GLU A 71 -14.80 -7.01 10.04
CA GLU A 71 -14.21 -7.92 9.08
C GLU A 71 -13.52 -7.18 7.92
N VAL A 72 -14.16 -6.13 7.36
CA VAL A 72 -13.50 -5.27 6.35
C VAL A 72 -12.23 -4.64 6.91
N LEU A 73 -12.29 -4.13 8.13
CA LEU A 73 -11.13 -3.53 8.80
C LEU A 73 -10.01 -4.54 9.02
N ARG A 74 -10.33 -5.79 9.40
CA ARG A 74 -9.37 -6.89 9.53
C ARG A 74 -8.73 -7.26 8.20
N LEU A 75 -9.52 -7.36 7.12
CA LEU A 75 -9.00 -7.66 5.78
C LEU A 75 -8.10 -6.55 5.27
N LEU A 76 -8.51 -5.29 5.44
CA LEU A 76 -7.71 -4.11 5.12
C LEU A 76 -6.41 -4.09 5.93
N HIS A 77 -6.45 -4.40 7.24
CA HIS A 77 -5.27 -4.53 8.07
C HIS A 77 -4.28 -5.55 7.52
N ASN A 78 -4.76 -6.74 7.19
CA ASN A 78 -3.94 -7.84 6.68
C ASN A 78 -3.28 -7.48 5.35
N TYR A 79 -4.01 -6.81 4.45
CA TYR A 79 -3.46 -6.28 3.21
C TYR A 79 -2.34 -5.27 3.48
N LEU A 80 -2.58 -4.27 4.34
CA LEU A 80 -1.59 -3.24 4.66
C LEU A 80 -0.34 -3.82 5.34
N ALA A 81 -0.52 -4.80 6.24
CA ALA A 81 0.56 -5.47 6.94
C ALA A 81 1.43 -6.34 5.99
N SER A 82 0.79 -7.07 5.08
CA SER A 82 1.51 -7.84 4.06
C SER A 82 2.24 -6.93 3.08
N LEU A 83 1.61 -5.81 2.65
CA LEU A 83 2.24 -4.82 1.78
C LEU A 83 3.49 -4.20 2.43
N TYR A 84 3.43 -3.87 3.72
CA TYR A 84 4.60 -3.41 4.47
C TYR A 84 5.72 -4.46 4.45
N SER A 85 5.39 -5.73 4.70
CA SER A 85 6.35 -6.83 4.75
C SER A 85 6.98 -7.12 3.38
N PHE A 86 6.21 -6.97 2.30
CA PHE A 86 6.72 -7.00 0.93
C PHE A 86 7.75 -5.88 0.69
N ASN A 87 7.40 -4.62 1.02
CA ASN A 87 8.31 -3.49 0.83
C ASN A 87 9.59 -3.62 1.68
N GLU A 88 9.49 -4.19 2.88
CA GLU A 88 10.67 -4.48 3.71
C GLU A 88 11.55 -5.58 3.08
N THR A 89 10.94 -6.59 2.45
CA THR A 89 11.68 -7.59 1.68
C THR A 89 12.41 -6.97 0.50
N VAL A 90 11.74 -6.10 -0.26
CA VAL A 90 12.36 -5.33 -1.36
C VAL A 90 13.54 -4.51 -0.83
N ARG A 91 13.34 -3.74 0.24
CA ARG A 91 14.39 -2.93 0.88
C ARG A 91 15.64 -3.74 1.19
N VAL A 92 15.47 -4.89 1.84
CA VAL A 92 16.58 -5.77 2.23
C VAL A 92 17.29 -6.33 1.00
N LEU A 93 16.55 -6.72 -0.04
CA LEU A 93 17.14 -7.24 -1.27
C LEU A 93 17.91 -6.16 -2.03
N CYS A 94 17.31 -4.99 -2.22
CA CYS A 94 17.96 -3.85 -2.88
C CYS A 94 19.26 -3.48 -2.16
N ASN A 95 19.23 -3.32 -0.83
CA ASN A 95 20.44 -2.98 -0.05
C ASN A 95 21.56 -4.02 -0.12
N ARG A 96 21.23 -5.30 -0.34
CA ARG A 96 22.24 -6.36 -0.52
C ARG A 96 22.80 -6.41 -1.94
N ARG A 97 22.09 -5.83 -2.89
CA ARG A 97 22.33 -5.96 -4.33
C ARG A 97 22.64 -4.62 -4.99
N THR A 98 22.84 -3.55 -4.24
CA THR A 98 23.39 -2.28 -4.74
C THR A 98 24.84 -2.15 -4.30
N ARG A 99 25.72 -1.69 -5.21
CA ARG A 99 27.12 -1.40 -4.90
C ARG A 99 27.21 -0.11 -4.06
N ASP A 100 28.30 0.00 -3.29
CA ASP A 100 28.82 1.21 -2.66
C ASP A 100 27.84 2.12 -1.90
N GLY A 101 27.77 1.96 -0.57
CA GLY A 101 27.33 2.98 0.40
C GLY A 101 25.86 3.41 0.35
N THR A 102 25.14 3.11 -0.72
CA THR A 102 23.78 3.54 -0.99
C THR A 102 22.81 2.51 -0.44
N SER A 103 22.08 2.90 0.62
CA SER A 103 21.14 2.01 1.29
C SER A 103 19.81 2.69 1.56
N LEU A 104 18.74 1.95 1.28
CA LEU A 104 17.39 2.31 1.65
C LEU A 104 17.21 2.15 3.16
N SER A 105 16.93 3.26 3.84
CA SER A 105 16.42 3.25 5.21
C SER A 105 15.02 2.62 5.25
N SER A 106 14.55 2.23 6.44
CA SER A 106 13.16 1.76 6.62
C SER A 106 12.11 2.78 6.16
N GLY A 107 12.49 4.07 6.18
CA GLY A 107 11.70 5.20 5.68
C GLY A 107 11.85 5.49 4.19
N ALA A 108 12.69 4.78 3.43
CA ALA A 108 12.99 5.16 2.04
C ALA A 108 11.78 5.04 1.09
N PHE A 109 10.80 4.20 1.42
CA PHE A 109 9.52 4.19 0.72
C PHE A 109 8.54 5.25 1.30
N SER A 110 9.07 6.38 1.75
CA SER A 110 8.33 7.55 2.22
C SER A 110 9.02 8.81 1.69
N PRO A 111 8.24 9.80 1.19
CA PRO A 111 8.71 10.88 0.32
C PRO A 111 9.59 11.94 0.99
N SER A 112 9.96 11.80 2.27
CA SER A 112 11.06 12.60 2.84
C SER A 112 12.42 12.31 2.17
N SER A 113 12.48 11.40 1.20
CA SER A 113 13.70 10.98 0.50
C SER A 113 13.75 11.32 -1.01
N SER A 114 12.60 11.46 -1.70
CA SER A 114 12.52 11.85 -3.11
C SER A 114 11.05 12.01 -3.55
N ASP A 115 10.70 13.13 -4.19
CA ASP A 115 9.36 13.39 -4.77
C ASP A 115 9.12 12.64 -6.10
N ASP A 116 10.14 11.97 -6.63
CA ASP A 116 10.12 11.42 -7.99
C ASP A 116 9.43 10.05 -8.06
N SER A 117 9.39 9.27 -6.97
CA SER A 117 8.73 7.94 -7.00
C SER A 117 7.21 8.07 -6.92
N TYR A 118 6.49 7.60 -7.95
CA TYR A 118 5.03 7.55 -7.90
C TYR A 118 4.55 6.44 -6.96
N TYR A 119 5.23 5.30 -6.94
CA TYR A 119 4.92 4.19 -6.04
C TYR A 119 5.09 4.60 -4.57
N GLY A 120 6.24 5.21 -4.22
CA GLY A 120 6.53 5.68 -2.86
C GLY A 120 5.53 6.73 -2.36
N ARG A 121 5.15 7.68 -3.23
CA ARG A 121 4.13 8.70 -2.93
C ARG A 121 2.77 8.12 -2.58
N LYS A 122 2.30 7.11 -3.31
CA LYS A 122 1.00 6.46 -3.00
C LYS A 122 1.10 5.50 -1.82
N LEU A 123 2.23 4.81 -1.66
CA LEU A 123 2.50 3.93 -0.54
C LEU A 123 2.55 4.69 0.80
N GLU A 124 2.93 5.97 0.78
CA GLU A 124 2.95 6.82 1.97
C GLU A 124 1.60 6.85 2.70
N PHE A 125 0.51 7.11 1.97
CA PHE A 125 -0.83 7.12 2.57
C PHE A 125 -1.18 5.76 3.19
N LEU A 126 -0.88 4.66 2.49
CA LEU A 126 -1.10 3.29 2.99
C LEU A 126 -0.27 2.97 4.23
N ARG A 127 0.95 3.51 4.34
CA ARG A 127 1.78 3.41 5.54
C ARG A 127 1.14 4.17 6.71
N GLY A 128 0.62 5.37 6.46
CA GLY A 128 -0.14 6.15 7.43
C GLY A 128 -1.32 5.35 7.97
N LEU A 129 -2.15 4.79 7.07
CA LEU A 129 -3.25 3.91 7.45
C LEU A 129 -2.75 2.74 8.29
N ARG A 130 -1.73 1.98 7.84
CA ARG A 130 -1.20 0.86 8.63
C ARG A 130 -0.83 1.27 10.05
N THR A 131 -0.20 2.42 10.21
CA THR A 131 0.25 2.87 11.53
C THR A 131 -0.91 3.34 12.41
N ASP A 132 -1.92 4.01 11.86
CA ASP A 132 -3.19 4.25 12.58
C ASP A 132 -3.81 2.93 13.06
N PHE A 133 -3.76 1.85 12.27
CA PHE A 133 -4.28 0.56 12.70
C PHE A 133 -3.49 -0.04 13.86
N GLN A 134 -2.18 0.21 13.92
CA GLN A 134 -1.31 -0.33 14.97
C GLN A 134 -1.43 0.44 16.30
N HIS A 135 -1.83 1.71 16.26
CA HIS A 135 -1.75 2.60 17.42
C HIS A 135 -3.05 3.37 17.73
N GLY A 136 -3.81 3.74 16.70
CA GLY A 136 -5.08 4.46 16.79
C GLY A 136 -6.33 3.59 16.70
N GLY A 137 -6.21 2.29 16.44
CA GLY A 137 -7.35 1.37 16.47
C GLY A 137 -8.45 1.70 15.45
N PHE A 138 -8.04 2.06 14.23
CA PHE A 138 -8.93 2.47 13.12
C PHE A 138 -9.63 3.83 13.33
N SER A 139 -9.06 4.71 14.16
CA SER A 139 -9.65 6.03 14.47
C SER A 139 -10.00 6.83 13.22
N CYS A 140 -9.20 6.71 12.16
CA CYS A 140 -9.40 7.47 10.92
C CYS A 140 -10.41 6.87 9.93
N LEU A 141 -11.06 5.76 10.26
CA LEU A 141 -11.99 5.08 9.36
C LEU A 141 -13.41 5.08 9.93
N THR A 142 -14.32 5.67 9.17
CA THR A 142 -15.76 5.67 9.45
C THR A 142 -16.50 4.84 8.40
N PHE A 143 -17.78 4.54 8.68
CA PHE A 143 -18.61 3.83 7.72
C PHE A 143 -19.89 4.61 7.44
N GLU A 144 -20.10 4.93 6.16
CA GLU A 144 -21.25 5.68 5.67
C GLU A 144 -22.18 4.78 4.87
N THR A 145 -23.49 4.89 5.11
CA THR A 145 -24.49 4.11 4.37
C THR A 145 -24.55 4.56 2.91
N SER A 146 -24.32 3.64 1.98
CA SER A 146 -24.42 3.84 0.53
C SER A 146 -25.85 3.62 0.00
N GLY A 147 -26.61 2.76 0.68
CA GLY A 147 -28.00 2.46 0.34
C GLY A 147 -28.55 1.30 1.15
N THR A 148 -29.86 1.05 1.01
CA THR A 148 -30.56 -0.02 1.74
C THR A 148 -31.44 -0.82 0.78
N LEU A 149 -31.48 -2.14 0.98
CA LEU A 149 -32.37 -3.06 0.26
C LEU A 149 -32.98 -4.05 1.26
N GLY A 150 -34.21 -3.76 1.71
CA GLY A 150 -34.86 -4.54 2.76
C GLY A 150 -34.05 -4.52 4.06
N GLU A 151 -33.69 -5.71 4.56
CA GLU A 151 -32.86 -5.88 5.76
C GLU A 151 -31.36 -5.69 5.51
N PHE A 152 -30.95 -5.50 4.25
CA PHE A 152 -29.55 -5.31 3.87
C PHE A 152 -29.23 -3.83 3.67
N ALA A 153 -27.97 -3.46 3.93
CA ALA A 153 -27.44 -2.15 3.63
C ALA A 153 -26.01 -2.26 3.10
N GLY A 154 -25.67 -1.36 2.18
CA GLY A 154 -24.32 -1.16 1.70
C GLY A 154 -23.64 -0.03 2.45
N TYR A 155 -22.34 -0.19 2.71
CA TYR A 155 -21.56 0.80 3.44
C TYR A 155 -20.24 1.09 2.75
N HIS A 156 -19.92 2.37 2.61
CA HIS A 156 -18.58 2.82 2.26
C HIS A 156 -17.70 2.86 3.51
N VAL A 157 -16.44 2.44 3.36
CA VAL A 157 -15.39 2.84 4.30
C VAL A 157 -14.90 4.22 3.88
N VAL A 158 -14.94 5.17 4.80
CA VAL A 158 -14.63 6.58 4.54
C VAL A 158 -13.47 7.02 5.41
N PHE A 159 -12.53 7.75 4.81
CA PHE A 159 -11.38 8.31 5.51
C PHE A 159 -11.73 9.62 6.22
N ASP A 160 -11.63 9.64 7.54
CA ASP A 160 -11.71 10.84 8.36
C ASP A 160 -10.32 11.45 8.55
N ARG A 161 -10.08 12.55 7.84
CA ARG A 161 -8.83 13.30 7.93
C ARG A 161 -8.60 13.88 9.31
N GLN A 162 -9.64 14.38 9.98
CA GLN A 162 -9.46 15.02 11.28
C GLN A 162 -9.05 13.98 12.32
N ALA A 163 -9.78 12.87 12.39
CA ALA A 163 -9.43 11.76 13.28
C ALA A 163 -8.03 11.20 12.95
N PHE A 164 -7.64 11.11 11.68
CA PHE A 164 -6.27 10.74 11.32
C PHE A 164 -5.20 11.68 11.89
N LEU A 165 -5.46 12.99 11.91
CA LEU A 165 -4.50 13.98 12.40
C LEU A 165 -4.45 14.04 13.94
N GLU A 166 -5.57 13.75 14.60
CA GLU A 166 -5.73 13.96 16.05
C GLU A 166 -5.61 12.67 16.86
N GLU A 167 -6.03 11.53 16.31
CA GLU A 167 -6.27 10.28 17.06
C GLU A 167 -5.40 9.09 16.62
N SER A 168 -4.70 9.19 15.48
CA SER A 168 -3.94 8.06 14.91
C SER A 168 -2.74 7.59 15.72
N GLY A 169 -2.33 8.35 16.73
CA GLY A 169 -1.10 8.08 17.50
C GLY A 169 0.19 8.27 16.70
N LEU A 170 0.11 8.83 15.49
CA LEU A 170 1.24 9.12 14.62
C LEU A 170 2.04 10.33 15.09
N ARG A 171 3.37 10.26 14.93
CA ARG A 171 4.22 11.46 14.95
C ARG A 171 4.19 12.08 13.55
N GLU A 172 3.78 13.34 13.48
CA GLU A 172 3.64 14.13 12.23
C GLU A 172 2.69 13.48 11.20
N PRO A 173 1.41 13.20 11.54
CA PRO A 173 0.47 12.53 10.66
C PRO A 173 0.29 13.25 9.31
N GLN A 174 0.44 14.57 9.28
CA GLN A 174 0.32 15.39 8.06
C GLN A 174 1.25 14.90 6.95
N ARG A 175 2.43 14.37 7.27
CA ARG A 175 3.38 13.91 6.26
C ARG A 175 2.77 12.84 5.35
N PHE A 176 2.00 11.92 5.93
CA PHE A 176 1.36 10.82 5.20
C PHE A 176 0.25 11.25 4.23
N LEU A 177 -0.12 12.53 4.28
CA LEU A 177 -1.12 13.14 3.43
C LEU A 177 -0.51 14.05 2.35
N THR A 178 0.81 14.20 2.31
CA THR A 178 1.48 15.16 1.40
C THR A 178 1.27 14.79 -0.07
N SER A 179 1.33 13.50 -0.38
CA SER A 179 1.43 13.00 -1.75
C SER A 179 0.09 12.54 -2.37
N THR A 180 -1.01 12.76 -1.65
CA THR A 180 -2.36 12.37 -2.05
C THR A 180 -3.31 13.55 -1.88
N ASN A 181 -4.38 13.59 -2.67
CA ASN A 181 -5.43 14.60 -2.52
C ASN A 181 -6.65 14.04 -1.78
N GLU A 182 -7.61 14.89 -1.44
CA GLU A 182 -8.82 14.52 -0.70
C GLU A 182 -9.65 13.47 -1.44
N SER A 183 -9.90 13.67 -2.73
CA SER A 183 -10.69 12.74 -3.55
C SER A 183 -10.07 11.35 -3.66
N GLU A 184 -8.74 11.25 -3.67
CA GLU A 184 -8.05 9.96 -3.72
C GLU A 184 -8.24 9.18 -2.42
N ARG A 185 -8.21 9.86 -1.27
CA ARG A 185 -8.22 9.23 0.05
C ARG A 185 -9.60 8.97 0.60
N GLN A 186 -10.62 9.69 0.12
CA GLN A 186 -11.98 9.65 0.64
C GLN A 186 -12.49 8.23 0.85
N TYR A 187 -12.22 7.32 -0.11
CA TYR A 187 -12.60 5.92 -0.06
C TYR A 187 -11.35 5.01 -0.03
N PRO A 188 -10.86 4.60 1.16
CA PRO A 188 -9.65 3.77 1.28
C PRO A 188 -9.69 2.46 0.49
N LEU A 189 -10.88 1.84 0.35
CA LEU A 189 -11.03 0.63 -0.47
C LEU A 189 -10.78 0.91 -1.96
N CYS A 190 -11.26 2.04 -2.50
CA CYS A 190 -10.92 2.47 -3.85
C CYS A 190 -9.42 2.69 -4.00
N PHE A 191 -8.81 3.37 -3.02
CA PHE A 191 -7.38 3.66 -3.04
C PHE A 191 -6.56 2.38 -3.05
N VAL A 192 -6.89 1.41 -2.20
CA VAL A 192 -6.24 0.11 -2.13
C VAL A 192 -6.40 -0.66 -3.44
N ALA A 193 -7.60 -0.72 -4.00
CA ALA A 193 -7.85 -1.40 -5.27
C ALA A 193 -7.03 -0.80 -6.42
N ARG A 194 -6.99 0.54 -6.55
CA ARG A 194 -6.17 1.22 -7.56
C ARG A 194 -4.69 1.01 -7.33
N PHE A 195 -4.23 1.16 -6.09
CA PHE A 195 -2.83 0.94 -5.77
C PHE A 195 -2.40 -0.49 -6.08
N HIS A 196 -3.21 -1.48 -5.71
CA HIS A 196 -2.91 -2.88 -5.93
C HIS A 196 -2.85 -3.21 -7.42
N THR A 197 -3.89 -2.85 -8.18
CA THR A 197 -4.04 -3.24 -9.58
C THR A 197 -3.15 -2.45 -10.52
N GLU A 198 -2.94 -1.15 -10.28
CA GLU A 198 -2.14 -0.29 -11.17
C GLU A 198 -0.68 -0.15 -10.70
N ARG A 199 -0.43 0.02 -9.40
CA ARG A 199 0.90 0.49 -8.91
C ARG A 199 1.77 -0.62 -8.40
N LEU A 200 1.22 -1.51 -7.57
CA LEU A 200 1.97 -2.63 -7.03
C LEU A 200 2.38 -3.63 -8.12
N GLN A 201 1.50 -3.92 -9.08
CA GLN A 201 1.84 -4.84 -10.18
C GLN A 201 2.96 -4.25 -11.05
N SER A 202 2.83 -3.00 -11.50
CA SER A 202 3.87 -2.33 -12.29
C SER A 202 5.20 -2.24 -11.53
N PHE A 203 5.17 -1.81 -10.27
CA PHE A 203 6.38 -1.75 -9.43
C PHE A 203 7.06 -3.11 -9.30
N TYR A 204 6.31 -4.19 -9.08
CA TYR A 204 6.87 -5.53 -8.99
C TYR A 204 7.52 -5.97 -10.31
N THR A 205 6.87 -5.74 -11.45
CA THR A 205 7.41 -6.05 -12.77
C THR A 205 8.68 -5.25 -13.08
N GLU A 206 8.68 -3.94 -12.79
CA GLU A 206 9.86 -3.08 -12.94
C GLU A 206 11.00 -3.52 -12.04
N LEU A 207 10.72 -3.88 -10.78
CA LEU A 207 11.73 -4.38 -9.85
C LEU A 207 12.37 -5.68 -10.35
N GLU A 208 11.57 -6.61 -10.88
CA GLU A 208 12.11 -7.83 -11.49
C GLU A 208 12.95 -7.56 -12.73
N ALA A 209 12.57 -6.57 -13.55
CA ALA A 209 13.33 -6.15 -14.72
C ALA A 209 14.66 -5.52 -14.30
N TRP A 210 14.64 -4.62 -13.33
CA TRP A 210 15.85 -4.00 -12.76
C TRP A 210 16.82 -5.07 -12.26
N PHE A 211 16.39 -6.02 -11.41
CA PHE A 211 17.29 -7.09 -10.97
C PHE A 211 17.83 -7.99 -12.09
N LYS A 212 17.15 -8.08 -13.24
CA LYS A 212 17.62 -8.85 -14.41
C LYS A 212 18.61 -8.07 -15.28
N SER A 213 18.58 -6.73 -15.23
CA SER A 213 19.51 -5.87 -15.99
C SER A 213 20.94 -5.93 -15.45
N ALA A 214 21.14 -6.47 -14.24
CA ALA A 214 22.47 -6.72 -13.69
C ALA A 214 23.34 -7.50 -14.68
N SER A 215 24.50 -6.93 -14.99
CA SER A 215 25.51 -7.50 -15.89
C SER A 215 25.99 -8.85 -15.34
N HIS A 216 26.19 -9.81 -16.25
CA HIS A 216 26.88 -11.05 -15.93
C HIS A 216 28.37 -10.73 -15.75
N GLU A 217 28.80 -10.52 -14.50
CA GLU A 217 30.19 -10.80 -14.13
C GLU A 217 30.35 -12.30 -13.85
#